data_AF-A0A8J7GJC7-F1
#
_entry.id   AF-A0A8J7GJC7-F1
#
_cell.length_a   1.000
_cell.length_b   1.000
_cell.length_c   1.000
_cell.angle_alpha   90.00
_cell.angle_beta   90.00
_cell.angle_gamma   90.00
#
_symmetry.space_group_name_H-M   'P 1'
#
loop_
_entity.id
_entity.type
_entity.pdbx_description
1 polymer ?
#
loop_
_entity_poly.entity_id
_entity_poly.type
_entity_poly.pdbx_seq_one_letter_code
_entity_poly.pdbx_strand_id
1 'polypeptide(L)'
;MTLMAEETRTRFSDLIPWEPRPIHQFHLLLTRLRDEERRRAGDQLDLETHFRVRDWTARLRAHGLVVAYDPTSEQGFSLVPARPGVDTDLVRVPLALAKL
;
A
#
# COMPACT_ATOMS: atom_id res chain seq x y z
N MET A 1 33.73 15.60 12.23
CA MET A 1 32.80 15.17 13.30
C MET A 1 31.75 14.30 12.62
N THR A 2 31.99 12.99 12.55
CA THR A 2 31.00 11.99 12.10
C THR A 2 30.07 11.72 13.27
N LEU A 3 28.76 11.57 13.00
CA LEU A 3 27.70 10.85 13.75
C LEU A 3 26.37 11.45 13.25
N MET A 4 25.36 10.75 12.74
CA MET A 4 25.11 9.37 12.36
C MET A 4 24.02 9.46 11.28
N ALA A 5 24.08 8.62 10.25
CA ALA A 5 22.87 8.32 9.48
C ALA A 5 21.85 7.75 10.47
N GLU A 6 20.71 8.42 10.64
CA GLU A 6 19.66 7.93 11.50
C GLU A 6 18.98 6.76 10.78
N GLU A 7 19.43 5.57 11.16
CA GLU A 7 19.00 4.28 10.65
C GLU A 7 17.62 3.96 11.25
N THR A 8 16.57 4.57 10.70
CA THR A 8 15.20 4.30 11.17
C THR A 8 14.68 3.01 10.54
N ARG A 9 15.01 1.88 11.18
CA ARG A 9 14.30 0.58 11.18
C ARG A 9 13.41 0.28 9.96
N THR A 10 14.02 -0.39 8.97
CA THR A 10 13.32 -1.13 7.91
C THR A 10 12.44 -2.24 8.49
N ARG A 11 11.10 -2.12 8.38
CA ARG A 11 10.11 -3.20 8.09
C ARG A 11 8.73 -2.63 7.72
N PHE A 12 8.69 -1.50 7.01
CA PHE A 12 7.54 -1.26 6.15
C PHE A 12 7.83 -2.02 4.87
N SER A 13 6.92 -2.88 4.44
CA SER A 13 6.98 -3.26 3.05
C SER A 13 6.75 -1.97 2.23
N ASP A 14 7.50 -1.80 1.14
CA ASP A 14 7.51 -0.56 0.35
C ASP A 14 6.11 -0.11 -0.10
N LEU A 15 5.14 -1.02 -0.14
CA LEU A 15 3.80 -0.75 -0.61
C LEU A 15 2.81 -0.32 0.50
N ILE A 16 2.92 -0.82 1.73
CA ILE A 16 1.97 -0.53 2.82
C ILE A 16 2.68 0.32 3.88
N PRO A 17 2.59 1.66 3.79
CA PRO A 17 3.32 2.57 4.68
C PRO A 17 2.63 2.80 6.04
N TRP A 18 1.49 2.15 6.27
CA TRP A 18 0.67 2.35 7.47
C TRP A 18 0.84 1.18 8.44
N GLU A 19 0.54 1.44 9.70
CA GLU A 19 0.24 0.41 10.69
C GLU A 19 -1.29 0.34 10.88
N PRO A 20 -1.99 -0.60 10.22
CA PRO A 20 -3.44 -0.66 10.28
C PRO A 20 -3.92 -1.05 11.68
N ARG A 21 -5.02 -0.43 12.14
CA ARG A 21 -5.65 -0.80 13.41
C ARG A 21 -6.14 -2.25 13.35
N PRO A 22 -6.16 -2.99 14.49
CA PRO A 22 -6.61 -4.38 14.52
C PRO A 22 -7.99 -4.61 13.90
N ILE A 23 -8.91 -3.64 14.03
CA ILE A 23 -10.25 -3.73 13.46
C ILE A 23 -10.26 -3.74 11.92
N HIS A 24 -9.23 -3.18 11.29
CA HIS A 24 -9.08 -3.09 9.83
C HIS A 24 -8.16 -4.17 9.24
N GLN A 25 -7.60 -5.07 10.08
CA GLN A 25 -6.54 -6.00 9.67
C GLN A 25 -6.97 -7.02 8.59
N PHE A 26 -8.27 -7.27 8.49
CA PHE A 26 -8.88 -8.19 7.53
C PHE A 26 -9.57 -7.48 6.36
N HIS A 27 -9.37 -6.16 6.23
CA HIS A 27 -10.00 -5.38 5.16
C HIS A 27 -9.53 -5.88 3.79
N LEU A 28 -10.47 -6.03 2.85
CA LEU A 28 -10.20 -6.61 1.53
C LEU A 28 -9.08 -5.87 0.77
N LEU A 29 -9.09 -4.53 0.80
CA LEU A 29 -8.04 -3.72 0.15
C LEU A 29 -6.66 -3.95 0.77
N LEU A 30 -6.58 -4.13 2.09
CA LEU A 30 -5.32 -4.43 2.77
C LEU A 30 -4.82 -5.83 2.39
N THR A 31 -5.72 -6.82 2.34
CA THR A 31 -5.38 -8.17 1.87
C THR A 31 -4.84 -8.14 0.44
N ARG A 32 -5.45 -7.36 -0.46
CA ARG A 32 -4.97 -7.18 -1.84
C ARG A 32 -3.60 -6.54 -1.94
N LEU A 33 -3.33 -5.53 -1.11
CA LEU A 33 -2.01 -4.93 -1.04
C LEU A 33 -0.96 -5.93 -0.56
N ARG A 34 -1.26 -6.72 0.48
CA ARG A 34 -0.36 -7.77 0.97
C ARG A 34 -0.09 -8.86 -0.09
N ASP A 35 -1.11 -9.28 -0.84
CA ASP A 35 -0.94 -10.20 -1.96
C ASP A 35 0.02 -9.61 -3.01
N GLU A 36 -0.07 -8.30 -3.28
CA GLU A 36 0.78 -7.61 -4.25
C GLU A 36 2.23 -7.46 -3.72
N GLU A 37 2.41 -7.17 -2.44
CA GLU A 37 3.73 -7.15 -1.80
C GLU A 37 4.43 -8.49 -1.93
N ARG A 38 3.72 -9.57 -1.60
CA ARG A 38 4.22 -10.95 -1.76
C ARG A 38 4.56 -11.24 -3.22
N ARG A 39 3.70 -10.84 -4.16
CA ARG A 39 3.97 -10.98 -5.60
C ARG A 39 5.24 -10.23 -6.02
N ARG A 40 5.45 -9.00 -5.54
CA ARG A 40 6.65 -8.19 -5.83
C ARG A 40 7.92 -8.76 -5.20
N ALA A 41 7.79 -9.37 -4.02
CA ALA A 41 8.87 -10.07 -3.33
C ALA A 41 9.25 -11.40 -4.02
N GLY A 42 8.44 -11.88 -4.98
CA GLY A 42 8.67 -13.15 -5.65
C GLY A 42 8.21 -14.37 -4.85
N ASP A 43 7.36 -14.18 -3.84
CA ASP A 43 6.77 -15.28 -3.08
C ASP A 43 5.95 -16.21 -4.00
N GLN A 44 5.91 -17.49 -3.64
CA GLN A 44 4.97 -18.41 -4.27
C GLN A 44 3.53 -18.08 -3.84
N LEU A 45 2.78 -17.54 -4.79
CA LEU A 45 1.33 -17.40 -4.72
C LEU A 45 0.70 -18.51 -5.54
N ASP A 46 -0.46 -19.00 -5.11
CA ASP A 46 -1.27 -19.85 -5.99
C ASP A 46 -1.71 -19.06 -7.25
N LEU A 47 -2.02 -19.80 -8.32
CA LEU A 47 -2.35 -19.19 -9.62
C LEU A 47 -3.55 -18.24 -9.53
N GLU A 48 -4.57 -18.60 -8.74
CA GLU A 48 -5.78 -17.78 -8.60
C GLU A 48 -5.46 -16.44 -7.95
N THR A 49 -4.73 -16.46 -6.84
CA THR A 49 -4.27 -15.29 -6.11
C THR A 49 -3.40 -14.40 -6.99
N HIS A 50 -2.47 -15.00 -7.74
CA HIS A 50 -1.62 -14.26 -8.67
C HIS A 50 -2.43 -13.54 -9.76
N PHE A 51 -3.36 -14.23 -10.43
CA PHE A 51 -4.20 -13.60 -11.45
C PHE A 51 -5.09 -12.52 -10.87
N ARG A 52 -5.71 -12.79 -9.72
CA ARG A 52 -6.63 -11.88 -9.05
C ARG A 52 -5.95 -10.59 -8.62
N VAL A 53 -4.74 -10.65 -8.04
CA VAL A 53 -4.01 -9.44 -7.65
C VAL A 53 -3.49 -8.68 -8.87
N ARG A 54 -2.99 -9.38 -9.89
CA ARG A 54 -2.57 -8.76 -11.15
C ARG A 54 -3.71 -7.98 -11.81
N ASP A 55 -4.89 -8.59 -11.93
CA ASP A 55 -6.04 -7.96 -12.57
C ASP A 55 -6.58 -6.79 -11.73
N TRP A 56 -6.57 -6.93 -10.40
CA TRP A 56 -6.92 -5.84 -9.49
C TRP A 56 -5.98 -4.64 -9.62
N THR A 57 -4.66 -4.85 -9.63
CA THR A 57 -3.68 -3.75 -9.80
C THR A 57 -3.80 -3.09 -11.18
N ALA A 58 -4.05 -3.87 -12.24
CA ALA A 58 -4.28 -3.34 -13.57
C ALA A 58 -5.51 -2.43 -13.62
N ARG A 59 -6.61 -2.81 -12.96
CA ARG A 59 -7.83 -1.99 -12.86
C ARG A 59 -7.57 -0.69 -12.09
N LEU A 60 -6.87 -0.73 -10.97
CA LEU A 60 -6.54 0.50 -10.23
C LEU A 60 -5.78 1.50 -11.11
N ARG A 61 -4.76 1.03 -11.84
CA ARG A 61 -4.00 1.87 -12.76
C ARG A 61 -4.86 2.41 -13.90
N ALA A 62 -5.67 1.55 -14.53
CA ALA A 62 -6.55 1.94 -15.64
C ALA A 62 -7.58 3.01 -15.23
N HIS A 63 -8.03 2.99 -13.97
CA HIS A 63 -8.99 3.96 -13.44
C HIS A 63 -8.33 5.12 -12.69
N GLY A 64 -7.00 5.18 -12.60
CA GLY A 64 -6.30 6.22 -11.84
C GLY A 64 -6.68 6.24 -10.36
N LEU A 65 -6.85 5.07 -9.74
CA LEU A 65 -7.24 4.91 -8.34
C LEU A 65 -6.07 4.40 -7.49
N VAL A 66 -6.03 4.83 -6.24
CA VAL A 66 -5.11 4.33 -5.20
C VAL A 66 -5.87 3.98 -3.94
N VAL A 67 -5.30 3.08 -3.13
CA VAL A 67 -5.81 2.76 -1.79
C VAL A 67 -5.39 3.86 -0.82
N ALA A 68 -6.35 4.45 -0.12
CA ALA A 68 -6.12 5.31 1.02
C ALA A 68 -6.48 4.60 2.32
N TYR A 69 -5.80 4.97 3.40
CA TYR A 69 -6.08 4.50 4.75
C TYR A 69 -6.35 5.67 5.69
N ASP A 70 -7.45 5.58 6.45
CA ASP A 70 -7.84 6.49 7.51
C ASP A 70 -8.12 5.69 8.78
N PRO A 71 -7.28 5.78 9.83
CA PRO A 71 -7.47 5.03 11.08
C PRO A 71 -8.68 5.50 11.91
N THR A 72 -9.24 6.67 11.60
CA THR A 72 -10.40 7.26 12.30
C THR A 72 -11.74 6.87 11.68
N SER A 73 -11.72 6.47 10.40
CA SER A 73 -12.88 5.88 9.73
C SER A 73 -13.20 4.50 10.28
N GLU A 74 -14.49 4.16 10.37
CA GLU A 74 -14.97 2.82 10.73
C GLU A 74 -14.56 1.76 9.70
N GLN A 75 -14.43 2.14 8.42
CA GLN A 75 -14.06 1.23 7.33
C GLN A 75 -12.54 1.11 7.15
N GLY A 76 -11.77 2.13 7.55
CA GLY A 76 -10.32 2.15 7.44
C GLY A 76 -9.80 2.42 6.04
N PHE A 77 -10.10 1.58 5.06
CA PHE A 77 -9.53 1.68 3.71
C PHE A 77 -10.57 2.07 2.65
N SER A 78 -10.15 2.85 1.66
CA SER A 78 -10.99 3.26 0.54
C SER A 78 -10.18 3.39 -0.76
N LEU A 79 -10.88 3.40 -1.90
CA LEU A 79 -10.30 3.75 -3.20
C LEU A 79 -10.57 5.22 -3.49
N VAL A 80 -9.52 5.95 -3.83
CA VAL A 80 -9.58 7.39 -4.12
C VAL A 80 -8.83 7.71 -5.41
N PRO A 81 -9.21 8.77 -6.16
CA PRO A 81 -8.45 9.21 -7.33
C PRO A 81 -7.00 9.52 -6.98
N ALA A 82 -6.04 8.97 -7.73
CA ALA A 82 -4.63 9.23 -7.59
C ALA A 82 -4.33 10.73 -7.79
N ARG A 83 -3.46 11.30 -6.96
CA ARG A 83 -2.94 12.66 -7.17
C ARG A 83 -1.85 12.63 -8.24
N PRO A 84 -1.99 13.38 -9.34
CA PRO A 84 -0.97 13.46 -10.37
C PRO A 84 0.39 13.88 -9.79
N GLY A 85 1.44 13.13 -10.12
CA GLY A 85 2.81 13.43 -9.69
C GLY A 85 3.14 13.14 -8.22
N VAL A 86 2.18 12.63 -7.43
CA VAL A 86 2.40 12.30 -6.00
C VAL A 86 2.14 10.82 -5.73
N ASP A 87 0.99 10.31 -6.13
CA ASP A 87 0.64 8.90 -5.89
C ASP A 87 1.15 8.05 -7.07
N THR A 88 2.43 7.64 -6.99
CA THR A 88 3.15 6.97 -8.08
C THR A 88 2.98 5.45 -8.10
N ASP A 89 2.25 4.89 -7.14
CA ASP A 89 2.00 3.45 -7.00
C ASP A 89 0.56 3.19 -6.51
N LEU A 90 0.26 2.01 -5.96
CA LEU A 90 -1.10 1.59 -5.61
C LEU A 90 -1.66 2.20 -4.33
N VAL A 91 -0.84 2.91 -3.54
CA VAL A 91 -1.24 3.51 -2.27
C VAL A 91 -1.15 5.02 -2.30
N ARG A 92 -2.04 5.66 -1.54
CA ARG A 92 -1.97 7.09 -1.23
C ARG A 92 -0.72 7.36 -0.41
N VAL A 93 0.20 8.16 -0.93
CA VAL A 93 1.37 8.59 -0.15
C VAL A 93 0.89 9.43 1.04
N PRO A 94 1.18 9.01 2.29
CA PRO A 94 0.79 9.79 3.47
C PRO A 94 1.43 11.18 3.42
N LEU A 95 0.65 12.23 3.66
CA LEU A 95 1.15 13.62 3.61
C LEU A 95 2.29 13.89 4.60
N ALA A 96 2.38 13.13 5.70
CA ALA A 96 3.49 13.20 6.65
C ALA A 96 4.84 12.73 6.06
N LEU A 97 4.81 11.86 5.04
CA LEU A 97 5.99 11.34 4.33
C LEU A 97 6.36 12.19 3.09
N ALA A 98 5.54 13.16 2.71
CA ALA A 98 5.74 14.01 1.53
C ALA A 98 6.58 15.28 1.81
N LYS A 99 7.40 15.28 2.86
CA LYS A 99 8.29 16.42 3.15
C LYS A 99 9.53 16.34 2.25
N LEU A 100 9.51 17.21 1.24
CA LEU A 100 10.60 17.91 0.51
C LEU A 100 11.99 17.26 0.52
#